data_AF-A0A0W0RIG9-F1
#
_entry.id   AF-A0A0W0RIG9-F1
#
_cell.length_a   1.000
_cell.length_b   1.000
_cell.length_c   1.000
_cell.angle_alpha   90.00
_cell.angle_beta   90.00
_cell.angle_gamma   90.00
#
_symmetry.space_group_name_H-M   'P 1'
#
loop_
_entity.id
_entity.type
_entity.pdbx_description
1 polymer ?
#
loop_
_entity_poly.entity_id
_entity_poly.type
_entity_poly.pdbx_seq_one_letter_code
_entity_poly.pdbx_strand_id
1 'polypeptide(L)'
;MKSQKELFEFLCELIDVQIKKYASLAKFGVGPDARLNAKLVFGEVNELLTFAEQLIEDLENPKQGSAAQEHFTSLFSQTKFYIEQEYVRAYAGWLLSENNIHSEVKERVEEQLKQLTQIGQSAQIDSSIPSKPLTEVQEQCEYDSIAIAFRILDLAKNVKENPEIELPSNIPLHARNILKQNAITRYRVEEFAKPIEELHKKYNEFLGQSKLKKSNDVLSKEDAQSHQKTHKEKWENLFNRYKSIEPSSQLFSPDHEWYKVALPEKKKSEMGYSSRNLMLFGGIAITGVVAIYMLMSYFMQLDDENSLSSVLKF
;
A
#
# COMPACT_ATOMS: atom_id res chain seq x y z
N MET A 1 -18.98 -0.29 -21.75
CA MET A 1 -19.07 -1.53 -20.94
C MET A 1 -17.73 -2.20 -20.72
N LYS A 2 -16.83 -2.29 -21.71
CA LYS A 2 -15.50 -2.92 -21.53
C LYS A 2 -14.73 -2.35 -20.33
N SER A 3 -14.51 -1.04 -20.28
CA SER A 3 -13.75 -0.41 -19.19
C SER A 3 -14.43 -0.52 -17.83
N GLN A 4 -15.78 -0.56 -17.76
CA GLN A 4 -16.50 -0.86 -16.52
C GLN A 4 -16.21 -2.28 -16.02
N LYS A 5 -16.21 -3.27 -16.92
CA LYS A 5 -15.86 -4.65 -16.58
C LYS A 5 -14.43 -4.75 -16.07
N GLU A 6 -13.48 -4.19 -16.81
CA GLU A 6 -12.05 -4.24 -16.43
C GLU A 6 -11.79 -3.53 -15.09
N LEU A 7 -12.43 -2.38 -14.83
CA LEU A 7 -12.31 -1.71 -13.53
C LEU A 7 -12.95 -2.52 -12.39
N PHE A 8 -14.09 -3.18 -12.65
CA PHE A 8 -14.73 -4.04 -11.65
C PHE A 8 -13.84 -5.24 -11.33
N GLU A 9 -13.26 -5.87 -12.35
CA GLU A 9 -12.35 -7.00 -12.16
C GLU A 9 -11.13 -6.60 -11.34
N PHE A 10 -10.54 -5.45 -11.66
CA PHE A 10 -9.44 -4.85 -10.90
C PHE A 10 -9.83 -4.59 -9.43
N LEU A 11 -11.02 -4.03 -9.19
CA LEU A 11 -11.52 -3.79 -7.83
C LEU A 11 -11.72 -5.10 -7.05
N CYS A 12 -12.21 -6.17 -7.70
CA CYS A 12 -12.35 -7.47 -7.06
C CYS A 12 -11.01 -8.00 -6.53
N GLU A 13 -9.97 -7.96 -7.35
CA GLU A 13 -8.61 -8.36 -6.95
C GLU A 13 -8.07 -7.46 -5.83
N LEU A 14 -8.22 -6.14 -5.98
CA LEU A 14 -7.73 -5.17 -5.01
C LEU A 14 -8.37 -5.37 -3.63
N ILE A 15 -9.70 -5.47 -3.58
CA ILE A 15 -10.46 -5.61 -2.33
C ILE A 15 -10.04 -6.89 -1.59
N ASP A 16 -9.93 -8.02 -2.29
CA ASP A 16 -9.51 -9.28 -1.67
C ASP A 16 -8.11 -9.16 -1.03
N VAL A 17 -7.16 -8.53 -1.72
CA VAL A 17 -5.81 -8.28 -1.19
C VAL A 17 -5.85 -7.37 0.03
N GLN A 18 -6.58 -6.25 -0.03
CA GLN A 18 -6.65 -5.31 1.09
C GLN A 18 -7.34 -5.93 2.32
N ILE A 19 -8.37 -6.78 2.11
CA ILE A 19 -9.02 -7.55 3.19
C ILE A 19 -8.00 -8.47 3.88
N LYS A 20 -7.24 -9.23 3.10
CA LYS A 20 -6.18 -10.10 3.63
C LYS A 20 -5.10 -9.29 4.35
N LYS A 21 -4.76 -8.10 3.85
CA LYS A 21 -3.72 -7.22 4.38
C LYS A 21 -4.10 -6.67 5.76
N TYR A 22 -5.24 -5.98 5.92
CA TYR A 22 -5.56 -5.40 7.24
C TYR A 22 -5.76 -6.47 8.31
N ALA A 23 -6.36 -7.61 7.97
CA ALA A 23 -6.56 -8.71 8.90
C ALA A 23 -5.22 -9.28 9.38
N SER A 24 -4.25 -9.39 8.47
CA SER A 24 -2.91 -9.85 8.79
C SER A 24 -2.13 -8.85 9.62
N LEU A 25 -2.22 -7.56 9.30
CA LEU A 25 -1.59 -6.48 10.06
C LEU A 25 -2.10 -6.44 11.51
N ALA A 26 -3.42 -6.57 11.71
CA ALA A 26 -4.01 -6.62 13.04
C ALA A 26 -3.65 -7.90 13.81
N LYS A 27 -3.53 -9.05 13.12
CA LYS A 27 -3.24 -10.36 13.73
C LYS A 27 -1.78 -10.56 14.12
N PHE A 28 -0.85 -10.26 13.21
CA PHE A 28 0.58 -10.54 13.39
C PHE A 28 1.32 -9.37 14.02
N GLY A 29 0.77 -8.15 13.91
CA GLY A 29 1.07 -6.99 14.74
C GLY A 29 2.53 -6.86 15.13
N VAL A 30 3.39 -6.39 14.21
CA VAL A 30 4.72 -5.94 14.62
C VAL A 30 4.64 -4.45 14.96
N GLY A 31 4.24 -4.17 16.20
CA GLY A 31 4.18 -2.81 16.77
C GLY A 31 2.81 -2.10 16.68
N PRO A 32 2.64 -0.99 17.43
CA PRO A 32 1.44 -0.14 17.37
C PRO A 32 1.12 0.34 15.94
N ASP A 33 2.17 0.58 15.14
CA ASP A 33 2.09 1.08 13.77
C ASP A 33 1.49 0.09 12.76
N ALA A 34 1.59 -1.21 13.01
CA ALA A 34 0.92 -2.21 12.18
C ALA A 34 -0.60 -2.13 12.32
N ARG A 35 -1.10 -1.79 13.52
CA ARG A 35 -2.54 -1.66 13.78
C ARG A 35 -3.12 -0.34 13.28
N LEU A 36 -2.35 0.74 13.29
CA LEU A 36 -2.70 2.01 12.63
C LEU A 36 -2.84 1.81 11.11
N ASN A 37 -1.85 1.16 10.49
CA ASN A 37 -1.93 0.78 9.07
C ASN A 37 -3.09 -0.19 8.79
N ALA A 38 -3.42 -1.10 9.73
CA ALA A 38 -4.59 -1.96 9.59
C ALA A 38 -5.90 -1.17 9.57
N LYS A 39 -6.02 -0.11 10.39
CA LYS A 39 -7.20 0.74 10.41
C LYS A 39 -7.35 1.54 9.12
N LEU A 40 -6.24 2.08 8.58
CA LEU A 40 -6.23 2.76 7.29
C LEU A 40 -6.73 1.83 6.19
N VAL A 41 -6.09 0.67 6.02
CA VAL A 41 -6.49 -0.32 5.00
C VAL A 41 -7.93 -0.81 5.20
N PHE A 42 -8.40 -0.92 6.44
CA PHE A 42 -9.82 -1.19 6.72
C PHE A 42 -10.74 -0.08 6.19
N GLY A 43 -10.38 1.19 6.37
CA GLY A 43 -11.10 2.34 5.81
C GLY A 43 -11.14 2.29 4.28
N GLU A 44 -9.98 2.02 3.65
CA GLU A 44 -9.85 1.84 2.20
C GLU A 44 -10.84 0.77 1.68
N VAL A 45 -10.91 -0.40 2.35
CA VAL A 45 -11.81 -1.50 1.94
C VAL A 45 -13.28 -1.10 1.94
N ASN A 46 -13.73 -0.27 2.90
CA ASN A 46 -15.13 0.16 2.94
C ASN A 46 -15.50 1.01 1.72
N GLU A 47 -14.63 1.92 1.30
CA GLU A 47 -14.86 2.74 0.11
C GLU A 47 -14.73 1.92 -1.17
N LEU A 48 -13.72 1.05 -1.27
CA LEU A 48 -13.55 0.19 -2.44
C LEU A 48 -14.74 -0.75 -2.65
N LEU A 49 -15.31 -1.33 -1.58
CA LEU A 49 -16.55 -2.10 -1.66
C LEU A 49 -17.72 -1.26 -2.16
N THR A 50 -17.79 0.01 -1.74
CA THR A 50 -18.83 0.94 -2.21
C THR A 50 -18.65 1.28 -3.69
N PHE A 51 -17.42 1.46 -4.16
CA PHE A 51 -17.13 1.68 -5.58
C PHE A 51 -17.47 0.47 -6.43
N ALA A 52 -17.15 -0.74 -5.93
CA ALA A 52 -17.50 -1.98 -6.60
C ALA A 52 -19.02 -2.20 -6.66
N GLU A 53 -19.76 -1.85 -5.59
CA GLU A 53 -21.23 -1.86 -5.57
C GLU A 53 -21.82 -0.93 -6.63
N GLN A 54 -21.36 0.32 -6.70
CA GLN A 54 -21.83 1.27 -7.73
C GLN A 54 -21.53 0.78 -9.15
N LEU A 55 -20.34 0.21 -9.35
CA LEU A 55 -19.92 -0.27 -10.66
C LEU A 55 -20.67 -1.54 -11.10
N ILE A 56 -21.03 -2.44 -10.17
CA ILE A 56 -21.85 -3.61 -10.51
C ILE A 56 -23.28 -3.20 -10.82
N GLU A 57 -23.85 -2.24 -10.09
CA GLU A 57 -25.19 -1.70 -10.38
C GLU A 57 -25.25 -1.07 -11.78
N ASP A 58 -24.18 -0.36 -12.18
CA ASP A 58 -24.03 0.20 -13.53
C ASP A 58 -23.88 -0.89 -14.61
N LEU A 59 -23.25 -2.02 -14.30
CA LEU A 59 -23.14 -3.16 -15.21
C LEU A 59 -24.46 -3.90 -15.37
N GLU A 60 -25.24 -4.02 -14.28
CA GLU A 60 -26.58 -4.62 -14.28
C GLU A 60 -27.61 -3.71 -14.96
N ASN A 61 -27.45 -2.39 -14.80
CA ASN A 61 -28.37 -1.38 -15.33
C ASN A 61 -27.61 -0.31 -16.13
N PRO A 62 -27.15 -0.63 -17.35
CA PRO A 62 -26.30 0.27 -18.13
C PRO A 62 -26.98 1.61 -18.43
N LYS A 63 -26.48 2.68 -17.83
CA LYS A 63 -26.85 4.06 -18.16
C LYS A 63 -26.02 4.57 -19.34
N GLN A 64 -26.59 5.47 -20.14
CA GLN A 64 -25.91 6.10 -21.27
C GLN A 64 -25.85 7.62 -21.10
N GLY A 65 -24.86 8.25 -21.72
CA GLY A 65 -24.69 9.71 -21.73
C GLY A 65 -23.54 10.20 -20.86
N SER A 66 -23.37 11.53 -20.80
CA SER A 66 -22.25 12.19 -20.10
C SER A 66 -22.22 11.87 -18.61
N ALA A 67 -23.38 11.82 -17.94
CA ALA A 67 -23.46 11.52 -16.52
C ALA A 67 -22.91 10.13 -16.17
N ALA A 68 -23.11 9.13 -17.05
CA ALA A 68 -22.55 7.79 -16.86
C ALA A 68 -21.03 7.78 -17.01
N GLN A 69 -20.50 8.57 -17.96
CA GLN A 69 -19.06 8.72 -18.17
C GLN A 69 -18.38 9.48 -17.02
N GLU A 70 -19.01 10.54 -16.51
CA GLU A 70 -18.54 11.30 -15.34
C GLU A 70 -18.51 10.43 -14.09
N HIS A 71 -19.56 9.63 -13.88
CA HIS A 71 -19.61 8.69 -12.77
C HIS A 71 -18.50 7.64 -12.85
N PHE A 72 -18.31 7.01 -14.02
CA PHE A 72 -17.20 6.08 -14.24
C PHE A 72 -15.83 6.75 -14.00
N THR A 73 -15.64 7.97 -14.51
CA THR A 73 -14.39 8.73 -14.34
C THR A 73 -14.11 9.01 -12.87
N SER A 74 -15.15 9.30 -12.09
CA SER A 74 -15.05 9.46 -10.64
C SER A 74 -14.60 8.15 -9.98
N LEU A 75 -15.30 7.04 -10.20
CA LEU A 75 -14.95 5.73 -9.64
C LEU A 75 -13.52 5.30 -10.00
N PHE A 76 -13.13 5.50 -11.26
CA PHE A 76 -11.78 5.24 -11.74
C PHE A 76 -10.74 6.07 -10.97
N SER A 77 -10.97 7.38 -10.86
CA SER A 77 -10.04 8.30 -10.20
C SER A 77 -9.90 7.98 -8.71
N GLN A 78 -11.00 7.61 -8.03
CA GLN A 78 -10.99 7.24 -6.62
C GLN A 78 -10.36 5.86 -6.37
N THR A 79 -10.47 4.93 -7.32
CA THR A 79 -9.74 3.66 -7.27
C THR A 79 -8.23 3.90 -7.45
N LYS A 80 -7.86 4.71 -8.45
CA LYS A 80 -6.48 5.10 -8.73
C LYS A 80 -5.82 5.78 -7.54
N PHE A 81 -6.55 6.66 -6.84
CA PHE A 81 -6.08 7.34 -5.65
C PHE A 81 -5.47 6.37 -4.62
N TYR A 82 -6.17 5.28 -4.30
CA TYR A 82 -5.69 4.33 -3.30
C TYR A 82 -4.41 3.59 -3.71
N ILE A 83 -4.28 3.28 -5.00
CA ILE A 83 -3.05 2.67 -5.53
C ILE A 83 -1.89 3.68 -5.53
N GLU A 84 -2.15 4.94 -5.86
CA GLU A 84 -1.14 6.02 -5.76
C GLU A 84 -0.64 6.19 -4.33
N GLN A 85 -1.53 6.14 -3.33
CA GLN A 85 -1.12 6.21 -1.92
C GLN A 85 -0.33 4.97 -1.49
N GLU A 86 -0.66 3.79 -1.98
CA GLU A 86 0.16 2.59 -1.75
C GLU A 86 1.53 2.69 -2.41
N TYR A 87 1.61 3.29 -3.60
CA TYR A 87 2.87 3.53 -4.31
C TYR A 87 3.79 4.47 -3.53
N VAL A 88 3.26 5.57 -2.98
CA VAL A 88 4.01 6.50 -2.12
C VAL A 88 4.73 5.75 -0.99
N ARG A 89 4.00 4.87 -0.30
CA ARG A 89 4.55 4.06 0.81
C ARG A 89 5.56 3.03 0.32
N ALA A 90 5.23 2.31 -0.75
CA ALA A 90 6.07 1.24 -1.31
C ALA A 90 7.39 1.79 -1.86
N TYR A 91 7.34 2.90 -2.60
CA TYR A 91 8.50 3.52 -3.22
C TYR A 91 9.46 4.08 -2.17
N ALA A 92 8.96 4.75 -1.12
CA ALA A 92 9.80 5.18 -0.01
C ALA A 92 10.50 4.00 0.68
N GLY A 93 9.78 2.89 0.91
CA GLY A 93 10.36 1.66 1.44
C GLY A 93 11.47 1.08 0.56
N TRP A 94 11.27 1.05 -0.76
CA TRP A 94 12.28 0.58 -1.71
C TRP A 94 13.50 1.50 -1.77
N LEU A 95 13.32 2.82 -1.70
CA LEU A 95 14.44 3.77 -1.63
C LEU A 95 15.30 3.52 -0.38
N LEU A 96 14.67 3.24 0.76
CA LEU A 96 15.34 2.92 2.02
C LEU A 96 16.12 1.60 1.96
N SER A 97 15.51 0.54 1.44
CA SER A 97 16.17 -0.77 1.36
C SER A 97 15.64 -1.57 0.17
N GLU A 98 16.54 -2.03 -0.67
CA GLU A 98 16.21 -3.05 -1.65
C GLU A 98 16.33 -4.42 -1.00
N ASN A 99 15.18 -4.96 -0.64
CA ASN A 99 15.02 -6.36 -0.27
C ASN A 99 13.80 -6.93 -1.00
N ASN A 100 13.64 -8.25 -0.94
CA ASN A 100 12.57 -8.94 -1.65
C ASN A 100 11.19 -8.35 -1.31
N ILE A 101 10.94 -7.92 -0.07
CA ILE A 101 9.66 -7.31 0.31
C ILE A 101 9.42 -5.99 -0.43
N HIS A 102 10.35 -5.03 -0.29
CA HIS A 102 10.10 -3.69 -0.82
C HIS A 102 10.03 -3.71 -2.34
N SER A 103 10.82 -4.58 -2.96
CA SER A 103 10.82 -4.79 -4.41
C SER A 103 9.50 -5.42 -4.86
N GLU A 104 9.06 -6.53 -4.24
CA GLU A 104 7.79 -7.20 -4.56
C GLU A 104 6.58 -6.26 -4.38
N VAL A 105 6.54 -5.49 -3.29
CA VAL A 105 5.43 -4.56 -3.02
C VAL A 105 5.42 -3.43 -4.03
N LYS A 106 6.59 -2.83 -4.35
CA LYS A 106 6.70 -1.76 -5.35
C LYS A 106 6.29 -2.27 -6.74
N GLU A 107 6.84 -3.41 -7.17
CA GLU A 107 6.57 -3.99 -8.49
C GLU A 107 5.08 -4.33 -8.66
N ARG A 108 4.45 -4.94 -7.65
CA ARG A 108 3.00 -5.20 -7.67
C ARG A 108 2.21 -3.91 -7.86
N VAL A 109 2.53 -2.87 -7.10
CA VAL A 109 1.78 -1.60 -7.17
C VAL A 109 2.02 -0.89 -8.50
N GLU A 110 3.23 -0.96 -9.06
CA GLU A 110 3.52 -0.44 -10.40
C GLU A 110 2.73 -1.16 -11.49
N GLU A 111 2.61 -2.49 -11.40
CA GLU A 111 1.77 -3.26 -12.33
C GLU A 111 0.28 -2.90 -12.16
N GLN A 112 -0.21 -2.72 -10.94
CA GLN A 112 -1.58 -2.25 -10.68
C GLN A 112 -1.84 -0.85 -11.26
N LEU A 113 -0.89 0.09 -11.14
CA LEU A 113 -0.99 1.42 -11.75
C LEU A 113 -0.98 1.35 -13.28
N LYS A 114 -0.18 0.45 -13.85
CA LYS A 114 -0.12 0.22 -15.29
C LYS A 114 -1.42 -0.38 -15.83
N GLN A 115 -2.01 -1.35 -15.11
CA GLN A 115 -3.33 -1.90 -15.44
C GLN A 115 -4.41 -0.80 -15.39
N LEU A 116 -4.45 0.01 -14.33
CA LEU A 116 -5.36 1.16 -14.27
C LEU A 116 -5.12 2.16 -15.42
N THR A 117 -3.86 2.41 -15.79
CA THR A 117 -3.55 3.28 -16.93
C THR A 117 -4.12 2.72 -18.23
N GLN A 118 -4.07 1.41 -18.45
CA GLN A 118 -4.66 0.76 -19.63
C GLN A 118 -6.20 0.84 -19.63
N ILE A 119 -6.83 0.66 -18.46
CA ILE A 119 -8.28 0.83 -18.29
C ILE A 119 -8.69 2.28 -18.59
N GLY A 120 -7.95 3.25 -18.04
CA GLY A 120 -8.16 4.67 -18.25
C GLY A 120 -8.01 5.08 -19.71
N GLN A 121 -6.94 4.62 -20.39
CA GLN A 121 -6.73 4.84 -21.82
C GLN A 121 -7.88 4.30 -22.66
N SER A 122 -8.37 3.10 -22.35
CA SER A 122 -9.52 2.50 -23.03
C SER A 122 -10.81 3.30 -22.83
N ALA A 123 -10.91 4.03 -21.73
CA ALA A 123 -12.03 4.91 -21.39
C ALA A 123 -11.80 6.40 -21.73
N GLN A 124 -10.69 6.74 -22.41
CA GLN A 124 -10.30 8.11 -22.74
C GLN A 124 -10.08 9.03 -21.51
N ILE A 125 -9.61 8.46 -20.41
CA ILE A 125 -9.24 9.19 -19.18
C ILE A 125 -7.73 9.44 -19.18
N ASP A 126 -7.34 10.71 -18.95
CA ASP A 126 -5.93 11.07 -18.76
C ASP A 126 -5.42 10.61 -17.39
N SER A 127 -4.69 9.50 -17.40
CA SER A 127 -4.10 8.91 -16.19
C SER A 127 -2.82 9.63 -15.71
N SER A 128 -2.30 10.61 -16.47
CA SER A 128 -1.13 11.39 -16.05
C SER A 128 -1.46 12.40 -14.95
N ILE A 129 -2.73 12.76 -14.81
CA ILE A 129 -3.22 13.65 -13.76
C ILE A 129 -3.28 12.86 -12.44
N PRO A 130 -2.58 13.30 -11.38
CA PRO A 130 -2.69 12.69 -10.06
C PRO A 130 -4.12 12.74 -9.53
N SER A 131 -4.57 11.66 -8.89
CA SER A 131 -5.88 11.65 -8.26
C SER A 131 -5.89 12.57 -7.04
N LYS A 132 -7.08 13.10 -6.70
CA LYS A 132 -7.30 13.92 -5.51
C LYS A 132 -8.26 13.21 -4.56
N PRO A 133 -8.07 13.35 -3.24
CA PRO A 133 -9.02 12.85 -2.27
C PRO A 133 -10.36 13.58 -2.41
N LEU A 134 -11.47 12.86 -2.24
CA LEU A 134 -12.84 13.40 -2.22
C LEU A 134 -13.54 13.20 -0.87
N THR A 135 -13.04 12.29 -0.03
CA THR A 135 -13.63 11.98 1.27
C THR A 135 -12.63 12.25 2.40
N GLU A 136 -13.12 12.46 3.61
CA GLU A 136 -12.28 12.61 4.81
C GLU A 136 -11.36 11.37 5.02
N VAL A 137 -11.85 10.18 4.66
CA VAL A 137 -11.06 8.93 4.71
C VAL A 137 -9.88 8.99 3.76
N GLN A 138 -10.10 9.50 2.55
CA GLN A 138 -9.04 9.66 1.56
C GLN A 138 -8.07 10.78 1.92
N GLU A 139 -8.55 11.91 2.42
CA GLU A 139 -7.68 13.00 2.91
C GLU A 139 -6.77 12.48 4.03
N GLN A 140 -7.32 11.71 4.99
CA GLN A 140 -6.52 11.08 6.04
C GLN A 140 -5.56 10.02 5.48
N CYS A 141 -5.98 9.23 4.49
CA CYS A 141 -5.13 8.22 3.84
C CYS A 141 -3.94 8.87 3.11
N GLU A 142 -4.15 9.95 2.36
CA GLU A 142 -3.07 10.71 1.71
C GLU A 142 -2.10 11.25 2.77
N TYR A 143 -2.63 11.91 3.81
CA TYR A 143 -1.82 12.45 4.89
C TYR A 143 -0.96 11.37 5.56
N ASP A 144 -1.56 10.26 5.99
CA ASP A 144 -0.84 9.20 6.70
C ASP A 144 0.16 8.50 5.77
N SER A 145 -0.16 8.32 4.49
CA SER A 145 0.77 7.75 3.50
C SER A 145 2.00 8.64 3.29
N ILE A 146 1.78 9.95 3.16
CA ILE A 146 2.85 10.93 3.04
C ILE A 146 3.67 11.02 4.32
N ALA A 147 3.03 10.98 5.50
CA ALA A 147 3.72 10.99 6.78
C ALA A 147 4.62 9.75 6.97
N ILE A 148 4.14 8.57 6.57
CA ILE A 148 4.94 7.33 6.58
C ILE A 148 6.12 7.46 5.62
N ALA A 149 5.88 7.87 4.37
CA ALA A 149 6.92 8.02 3.38
C ALA A 149 7.98 9.06 3.80
N PHE A 150 7.54 10.22 4.29
CA PHE A 150 8.42 11.26 4.82
C PHE A 150 9.36 10.72 5.89
N ARG A 151 8.82 10.01 6.90
CA ARG A 151 9.61 9.42 7.98
C ARG A 151 10.66 8.46 7.46
N ILE A 152 10.28 7.56 6.55
CA ILE A 152 11.21 6.62 5.91
C ILE A 152 12.36 7.36 5.23
N LEU A 153 12.05 8.40 4.45
CA LEU A 153 13.05 9.20 3.76
C LEU A 153 13.92 10.01 4.72
N ASP A 154 13.34 10.49 5.82
CA ASP A 154 14.06 11.22 6.88
C ASP A 154 15.09 10.32 7.56
N LEU A 155 14.73 9.08 7.90
CA LEU A 155 15.69 8.09 8.39
C LEU A 155 16.81 7.83 7.38
N ALA A 156 16.48 7.67 6.10
CA ALA A 156 17.49 7.46 5.07
C ALA A 156 18.50 8.63 5.01
N LYS A 157 18.00 9.87 5.11
CA LYS A 157 18.83 11.08 5.16
C LYS A 157 19.68 11.15 6.44
N ASN A 158 19.08 10.95 7.60
CA ASN A 158 19.78 11.03 8.89
C ASN A 158 20.90 9.98 8.97
N VAL A 159 20.65 8.76 8.49
CA VAL A 159 21.65 7.68 8.45
C VAL A 159 22.72 7.95 7.38
N LYS A 160 22.37 8.54 6.22
CA LYS A 160 23.35 9.00 5.20
C LYS A 160 24.31 10.05 5.76
N GLU A 161 23.79 11.02 6.51
CA GLU A 161 24.56 12.12 7.11
C GLU A 161 25.44 11.66 8.27
N ASN A 162 24.93 10.75 9.11
CA ASN A 162 25.67 10.15 10.22
C ASN A 162 25.54 8.62 10.23
N PRO A 163 26.40 7.89 9.49
CA PRO A 163 26.35 6.43 9.43
C PRO A 163 26.56 5.73 10.79
N GLU A 164 27.21 6.41 11.74
CA GLU A 164 27.47 5.87 13.09
C GLU A 164 26.34 6.14 14.09
N ILE A 165 25.25 6.78 13.66
CA ILE A 165 24.09 7.04 14.52
C ILE A 165 23.64 5.76 15.24
N GLU A 166 23.36 5.90 16.53
CA GLU A 166 22.81 4.81 17.32
C GLU A 166 21.35 4.61 16.94
N LEU A 167 21.08 3.57 16.15
CA LEU A 167 19.73 3.18 15.78
C LEU A 167 19.07 2.44 16.94
N PRO A 168 17.84 2.81 17.33
CA PRO A 168 17.11 2.20 18.42
C PRO A 168 17.07 0.68 18.41
N SER A 169 17.10 0.13 19.61
CA SER A 169 17.14 -1.30 19.87
C SER A 169 15.88 -2.04 19.41
N ASN A 170 14.78 -1.32 19.19
CA ASN A 170 13.54 -1.86 18.64
C ASN A 170 13.63 -2.14 17.12
N ILE A 171 14.59 -1.56 16.40
CA ILE A 171 14.88 -1.95 15.02
C ILE A 171 15.72 -3.25 15.05
N PRO A 172 15.32 -4.30 14.30
CA PRO A 172 16.09 -5.53 14.20
C PRO A 172 17.55 -5.29 13.82
N LEU A 173 18.45 -6.04 14.44
CA LEU A 173 19.89 -5.91 14.19
C LEU A 173 20.24 -6.01 12.70
N HIS A 174 19.62 -6.94 11.97
CA HIS A 174 19.85 -7.08 10.53
C HIS A 174 19.41 -5.82 9.74
N ALA A 175 18.28 -5.21 10.10
CA ALA A 175 17.80 -4.00 9.45
C ALA A 175 18.70 -2.80 9.79
N ARG A 176 19.17 -2.67 11.03
CA ARG A 176 20.15 -1.65 11.42
C ARG A 176 21.45 -1.78 10.63
N ASN A 177 21.95 -3.01 10.45
CA ASN A 177 23.16 -3.26 9.65
C ASN A 177 22.97 -2.86 8.18
N ILE A 178 21.80 -3.18 7.59
CA ILE A 178 21.47 -2.77 6.21
C ILE A 178 21.42 -1.24 6.09
N LEU A 179 20.78 -0.53 7.03
CA LEU A 179 20.73 0.93 7.02
C LEU A 179 22.12 1.55 7.06
N LYS A 180 22.98 1.09 7.98
CA LYS A 180 24.37 1.56 8.08
C LYS A 180 25.17 1.29 6.82
N GLN A 181 24.99 0.11 6.21
CA GLN A 181 25.63 -0.21 4.93
C GLN A 181 25.12 0.70 3.79
N ASN A 182 23.81 0.95 3.74
CA ASN A 182 23.19 1.80 2.71
C ASN A 182 23.64 3.27 2.81
N ALA A 183 23.96 3.75 4.02
CA ALA A 183 24.50 5.10 4.22
C ALA A 183 25.83 5.38 3.50
N ILE A 184 26.69 4.36 3.41
CA ILE A 184 27.97 4.47 2.72
C ILE A 184 27.92 3.97 1.27
N THR A 185 26.80 3.38 0.85
CA THR A 185 26.60 2.85 -0.50
C THR A 185 25.38 3.48 -1.17
N ARG A 186 24.21 2.84 -1.08
CA ARG A 186 22.96 3.18 -1.79
C ARG A 186 22.59 4.66 -1.69
N TYR A 187 22.56 5.23 -0.49
CA TYR A 187 22.07 6.61 -0.28
C TYR A 187 23.01 7.69 -0.85
N ARG A 188 24.20 7.31 -1.34
CA ARG A 188 25.16 8.19 -2.00
C ARG A 188 25.10 8.14 -3.52
N VAL A 189 24.44 7.14 -4.09
CA VAL A 189 24.27 7.01 -5.55
C VAL A 189 23.15 7.93 -6.00
N GLU A 190 23.38 8.69 -7.07
CA GLU A 190 22.45 9.74 -7.55
C GLU A 190 21.02 9.21 -7.78
N GLU A 191 20.91 8.00 -8.34
CA GLU A 191 19.63 7.31 -8.57
C GLU A 191 18.75 7.20 -7.32
N PHE A 192 19.35 7.11 -6.13
CA PHE A 192 18.63 7.01 -4.86
C PHE A 192 18.66 8.33 -4.09
N ALA A 193 19.82 9.00 -4.05
CA ALA A 193 20.01 10.24 -3.30
C ALA A 193 19.04 11.33 -3.77
N LYS A 194 18.89 11.51 -5.08
CA LYS A 194 18.05 12.57 -5.64
C LYS A 194 16.56 12.36 -5.34
N PRO A 195 15.94 11.18 -5.61
CA PRO A 195 14.57 10.93 -5.20
C PRO A 195 14.34 11.06 -3.70
N ILE A 196 15.28 10.60 -2.86
CA ILE A 196 15.17 10.75 -1.40
C ILE A 196 15.08 12.23 -1.01
N GLU A 197 15.96 13.08 -1.55
CA GLU A 197 15.99 14.51 -1.23
C GLU A 197 14.76 15.26 -1.75
N GLU A 198 14.37 15.02 -3.01
CA GLU A 198 13.22 15.67 -3.65
C GLU A 198 11.89 15.28 -2.98
N LEU A 199 11.68 13.99 -2.72
CA LEU A 199 10.45 13.51 -2.07
C LEU A 199 10.41 13.91 -0.60
N HIS A 200 11.53 13.87 0.13
CA HIS A 200 11.58 14.35 1.51
C HIS A 200 11.14 15.81 1.61
N LYS A 201 11.68 16.67 0.74
CA LYS A 201 11.29 18.08 0.67
C LYS A 201 9.81 18.23 0.33
N LYS A 202 9.32 17.57 -0.73
CA LYS A 202 7.92 17.63 -1.17
C LYS A 202 6.96 17.22 -0.05
N TYR A 203 7.27 16.13 0.64
CA TYR A 203 6.43 15.62 1.72
C TYR A 203 6.50 16.50 2.97
N ASN A 204 7.67 17.07 3.29
CA ASN A 204 7.77 18.04 4.38
C ASN A 204 6.90 19.28 4.13
N GLU A 205 6.92 19.81 2.90
CA GLU A 205 6.10 20.95 2.49
C GLU A 205 4.59 20.64 2.60
N PHE A 206 4.18 19.46 2.13
CA PHE A 206 2.79 19.00 2.26
C PHE A 206 2.37 18.88 3.74
N LEU A 207 3.17 18.22 4.57
CA LEU A 207 2.86 18.01 5.98
C LEU A 207 2.81 19.33 6.76
N GLY A 208 3.66 20.30 6.42
CA GLY A 208 3.66 21.63 7.03
C GLY A 208 2.46 22.50 6.67
N GLN A 209 1.78 22.21 5.55
CA GLN A 209 0.57 22.92 5.10
C GLN A 209 -0.73 22.22 5.53
N SER A 210 -0.66 20.92 5.86
CA SER A 210 -1.83 20.15 6.26
C SER A 210 -2.35 20.56 7.65
N LYS A 211 -3.68 20.57 7.79
CA LYS A 211 -4.37 20.72 9.08
C LYS A 211 -4.63 19.39 9.77
N LEU A 212 -4.48 18.28 9.05
CA LEU A 212 -4.68 16.94 9.57
C LEU A 212 -3.53 16.55 10.50
N LYS A 213 -3.84 15.63 11.41
CA LYS A 213 -2.87 15.00 12.30
C LYS A 213 -2.85 13.51 12.01
N LYS A 214 -1.75 12.86 12.41
CA LYS A 214 -1.63 11.41 12.34
C LYS A 214 -2.81 10.76 13.06
N SER A 215 -3.45 9.80 12.40
CA SER A 215 -4.52 9.03 13.04
C SER A 215 -3.98 8.18 14.19
N ASN A 216 -4.71 8.16 15.30
CA ASN A 216 -4.42 7.32 16.47
C ASN A 216 -5.37 6.11 16.56
N ASP A 217 -6.21 5.90 15.55
CA ASP A 217 -7.21 4.84 15.55
C ASP A 217 -6.56 3.48 15.26
N VAL A 218 -6.81 2.53 16.15
CA VAL A 218 -6.20 1.20 16.11
C VAL A 218 -7.29 0.17 15.79
N LEU A 219 -7.00 -0.76 14.88
CA LEU A 219 -7.84 -1.92 14.67
C LEU A 219 -7.40 -3.08 15.57
N SER A 220 -8.28 -3.51 16.49
CA SER A 220 -8.01 -4.68 17.33
C SER A 220 -8.01 -5.97 16.51
N LYS A 221 -7.44 -7.04 17.05
CA LYS A 221 -7.40 -8.33 16.36
C LYS A 221 -8.80 -8.93 16.23
N GLU A 222 -9.59 -8.84 17.28
CA GLU A 222 -10.95 -9.35 17.38
C GLU A 222 -11.86 -8.61 16.40
N ASP A 223 -11.76 -7.27 16.35
CA ASP A 223 -12.50 -6.45 15.39
C ASP A 223 -12.06 -6.75 13.96
N ALA A 224 -10.75 -6.86 13.71
CA ALA A 224 -10.25 -7.21 12.37
C ALA A 224 -10.78 -8.55 11.86
N GLN A 225 -10.89 -9.56 12.74
CA GLN A 225 -11.47 -10.86 12.38
C GLN A 225 -12.96 -10.75 12.06
N SER A 226 -13.73 -10.02 12.90
CA SER A 226 -15.15 -9.77 12.67
C SER A 226 -15.38 -9.05 11.34
N HIS A 227 -14.66 -7.95 11.12
CA HIS A 227 -14.74 -7.16 9.89
C HIS A 227 -14.28 -7.94 8.66
N GLN A 228 -13.25 -8.78 8.77
CA GLN A 228 -12.82 -9.66 7.67
C GLN A 228 -13.95 -10.56 7.19
N LYS A 229 -14.73 -11.15 8.10
CA LYS A 229 -15.88 -11.97 7.73
C LYS A 229 -16.91 -11.14 6.97
N THR A 230 -17.34 -10.01 7.53
CA THR A 230 -18.34 -9.13 6.91
C THR A 230 -17.91 -8.61 5.54
N HIS A 231 -16.65 -8.16 5.41
CA HIS A 231 -16.13 -7.66 4.14
C HIS A 231 -15.99 -8.76 3.10
N LYS A 232 -15.59 -9.98 3.49
CA LYS A 232 -15.58 -11.13 2.59
C LYS A 232 -16.98 -11.48 2.09
N GLU A 233 -17.98 -11.51 2.97
CA GLU A 233 -19.36 -11.80 2.57
C GLU A 233 -19.88 -10.76 1.56
N LYS A 234 -19.59 -9.47 1.77
CA LYS A 234 -19.92 -8.40 0.80
C LYS A 234 -19.19 -8.59 -0.53
N TRP A 235 -17.89 -8.85 -0.48
CA TRP A 235 -17.07 -9.08 -1.67
C TRP A 235 -17.55 -10.32 -2.45
N GLU A 236 -17.86 -11.41 -1.76
CA GLU A 236 -18.40 -12.64 -2.37
C GLU A 236 -19.75 -12.39 -3.06
N ASN A 237 -20.62 -11.57 -2.47
CA ASN A 237 -21.89 -11.17 -3.09
C ASN A 237 -21.65 -10.43 -4.41
N LEU A 238 -20.79 -9.39 -4.39
CA LEU A 238 -20.40 -8.63 -5.58
C LEU A 238 -19.80 -9.53 -6.66
N PHE A 239 -18.90 -10.42 -6.28
CA PHE A 239 -18.23 -11.36 -7.18
C PHE A 239 -19.22 -12.33 -7.84
N ASN A 240 -20.20 -12.83 -7.09
CA ASN A 240 -21.24 -13.72 -7.60
C ASN A 240 -22.23 -13.00 -8.54
N ARG A 241 -22.57 -11.74 -8.25
CA ARG A 241 -23.37 -10.91 -9.16
C ARG A 241 -22.64 -10.71 -10.48
N TYR A 242 -21.35 -10.37 -10.43
CA TYR A 242 -20.53 -10.21 -11.63
C TYR A 242 -20.43 -11.49 -12.46
N LYS A 243 -20.34 -12.66 -11.83
CA LYS A 243 -20.35 -13.95 -12.53
C LYS A 243 -21.60 -14.15 -13.37
N SER A 244 -22.73 -13.59 -12.95
CA SER A 244 -23.98 -13.66 -13.71
C SER A 244 -23.98 -12.74 -14.94
N ILE A 245 -23.13 -11.70 -14.94
CA ILE A 245 -22.99 -10.71 -16.03
C ILE A 245 -21.92 -11.15 -17.04
N GLU A 246 -20.77 -11.63 -16.56
CA GLU A 246 -19.62 -12.03 -17.38
C GLU A 246 -19.08 -13.40 -16.93
N PRO A 247 -19.80 -14.50 -17.17
CA PRO A 247 -19.40 -15.83 -16.70
C PRO A 247 -18.10 -16.34 -17.36
N SER A 248 -17.68 -15.72 -18.46
CA SER A 248 -16.46 -16.06 -19.20
C SER A 248 -15.22 -15.28 -18.75
N SER A 249 -15.36 -14.39 -17.75
CA SER A 249 -14.23 -13.62 -17.21
C SER A 249 -13.11 -14.54 -16.74
N GLN A 250 -11.87 -14.13 -17.01
CA GLN A 250 -10.67 -14.83 -16.55
C GLN A 250 -10.63 -14.92 -15.02
N LEU A 251 -11.28 -14.02 -14.28
CA LEU A 251 -11.38 -14.08 -12.81
C LEU A 251 -11.98 -15.38 -12.28
N PHE A 252 -12.83 -16.05 -13.08
CA PHE A 252 -13.46 -17.31 -12.70
C PHE A 252 -12.71 -18.54 -13.20
N SER A 253 -11.62 -18.35 -13.95
CA SER A 253 -10.79 -19.43 -14.43
C SER A 253 -10.10 -20.14 -13.27
N PRO A 254 -9.99 -21.48 -13.28
CA PRO A 254 -9.16 -22.20 -12.31
C PRO A 254 -7.67 -21.79 -12.39
N ASP A 255 -7.25 -21.25 -13.53
CA ASP A 255 -5.88 -20.79 -13.77
C ASP A 255 -5.64 -19.34 -13.33
N HIS A 256 -6.66 -18.66 -12.77
CA HIS A 256 -6.51 -17.29 -12.30
C HIS A 256 -5.72 -17.22 -11.00
N GLU A 257 -4.56 -16.56 -11.05
CA GLU A 257 -3.70 -16.37 -9.90
C GLU A 257 -4.06 -15.11 -9.12
N TRP A 258 -4.72 -15.30 -7.98
CA TRP A 258 -4.99 -14.21 -7.04
C TRP A 258 -3.70 -13.69 -6.41
N TYR A 259 -3.59 -12.36 -6.32
CA TYR A 259 -2.52 -11.72 -5.57
C TYR A 259 -2.44 -12.23 -4.13
N LYS A 260 -1.22 -12.54 -3.70
CA LYS A 260 -0.92 -12.97 -2.34
C LYS A 260 -0.43 -11.77 -1.55
N VAL A 261 -0.90 -11.64 -0.31
CA VAL A 261 -0.28 -10.71 0.64
C VAL A 261 1.06 -11.28 1.04
N ALA A 262 2.12 -10.47 1.02
CA ALA A 262 3.41 -10.84 1.57
C ALA A 262 3.25 -11.06 3.09
N LEU A 263 3.11 -12.33 3.50
CA LEU A 263 2.94 -12.73 4.90
C LEU A 263 4.18 -13.42 5.45
N PRO A 264 4.47 -13.29 6.75
CA PRO A 264 5.48 -14.11 7.39
C PRO A 264 5.00 -15.57 7.44
N GLU A 265 5.52 -16.41 6.56
CA GLU A 265 5.43 -17.85 6.75
C GLU A 265 6.36 -18.26 7.91
N LYS A 266 5.82 -19.03 8.87
CA LYS A 266 6.67 -19.82 9.77
C LYS A 266 7.42 -20.82 8.88
N LYS A 267 8.69 -20.56 8.57
CA LYS A 267 9.55 -21.54 7.90
C LYS A 267 9.49 -22.87 8.65
N LYS A 268 8.91 -23.89 8.03
CA LYS A 268 9.38 -25.26 8.26
C LYS A 268 10.70 -25.37 7.51
N SER A 269 11.76 -25.66 8.24
CA SER A 269 13.10 -25.88 7.70
C SER A 269 13.11 -27.18 6.90
N GLU A 270 13.34 -27.12 5.59
CA GLU A 270 13.95 -28.24 4.86
C GLU A 270 15.00 -27.71 3.87
N MET A 271 16.15 -28.38 3.91
CA MET A 271 17.35 -28.17 3.10
C MET A 271 17.14 -28.67 1.66
N GLY A 272 17.80 -28.02 0.68
CA GLY A 272 18.00 -28.60 -0.65
C GLY A 272 18.61 -27.61 -1.63
N TYR A 273 19.78 -27.94 -2.17
CA TYR A 273 20.65 -27.11 -3.01
C TYR A 273 20.25 -27.07 -4.52
N SER A 274 20.62 -25.96 -5.17
CA SER A 274 21.09 -25.80 -6.58
C SER A 274 20.13 -25.95 -7.78
N SER A 275 19.94 -24.86 -8.56
CA SER A 275 20.71 -24.60 -9.80
C SER A 275 20.20 -23.35 -10.55
N ARG A 276 21.11 -22.71 -11.31
CA ARG A 276 20.86 -21.56 -12.20
C ARG A 276 20.07 -21.96 -13.45
N ASN A 277 18.99 -21.25 -13.78
CA ASN A 277 18.76 -20.56 -15.07
C ASN A 277 17.34 -19.94 -15.14
N LEU A 278 17.22 -18.88 -15.95
CA LEU A 278 16.03 -18.06 -16.22
C LEU A 278 14.73 -18.86 -16.36
N MET A 279 13.71 -18.44 -15.60
CA MET A 279 12.31 -18.44 -16.07
C MET A 279 11.66 -17.12 -15.65
N LEU A 280 11.33 -16.31 -16.65
CA LEU A 280 10.40 -15.19 -16.58
C LEU A 280 9.00 -15.76 -16.31
N PHE A 281 8.27 -15.13 -15.38
CA PHE A 281 6.90 -15.43 -14.97
C PHE A 281 6.69 -16.79 -14.27
N GLY A 282 6.37 -16.72 -12.97
CA GLY A 282 5.88 -17.85 -12.20
C GLY A 282 6.85 -18.35 -11.12
N GLY A 283 6.55 -18.02 -9.86
CA GLY A 283 6.74 -18.95 -8.74
C GLY A 283 8.07 -19.00 -7.97
N ILE A 284 7.94 -18.67 -6.68
CA ILE A 284 8.62 -19.25 -5.49
C ILE A 284 10.00 -18.67 -5.11
N ALA A 285 10.06 -17.92 -4.00
CA ALA A 285 10.58 -18.42 -2.71
C ALA A 285 10.67 -17.33 -1.61
N ILE A 286 9.86 -17.52 -0.59
CA ILE A 286 10.00 -17.17 0.84
C ILE A 286 11.40 -16.64 1.22
N THR A 287 11.51 -15.36 1.61
CA THR A 287 12.26 -14.96 2.82
C THR A 287 12.10 -13.50 3.20
N GLY A 288 11.69 -13.30 4.46
CA GLY A 288 11.99 -12.10 5.24
C GLY A 288 10.92 -11.05 5.13
N VAL A 289 9.86 -11.17 5.94
CA VAL A 289 9.05 -10.00 6.35
C VAL A 289 9.75 -9.41 7.57
N VAL A 290 10.02 -8.10 7.60
CA VAL A 290 9.64 -7.12 8.66
C VAL A 290 10.22 -5.69 8.36
N ALA A 291 11.04 -5.48 7.32
CA ALA A 291 11.76 -4.20 7.17
C ALA A 291 10.89 -2.93 6.98
N ILE A 292 9.65 -3.00 6.46
CA ILE A 292 8.75 -1.82 6.40
C ILE A 292 8.13 -1.50 7.77
N TYR A 293 7.82 -2.51 8.58
CA TYR A 293 6.97 -2.35 9.76
C TYR A 293 7.76 -2.11 11.06
N MET A 294 9.00 -2.59 11.17
CA MET A 294 9.85 -2.36 12.35
C MET A 294 10.71 -1.08 12.29
N LEU A 295 10.69 -0.33 11.18
CA LEU A 295 11.32 0.98 11.15
C LEU A 295 10.40 2.08 11.71
N MET A 296 9.11 1.80 11.93
CA MET A 296 8.16 2.76 12.54
C MET A 296 8.26 2.87 14.05
N SER A 297 8.80 1.86 14.74
CA SER A 297 9.12 1.95 16.17
C SER A 297 10.25 2.95 16.46
N TYR A 298 11.14 3.21 15.50
CA TYR A 298 12.09 4.34 15.54
C TYR A 298 11.37 5.68 15.45
N PHE A 299 10.34 5.77 14.60
CA PHE A 299 9.61 7.02 14.37
C PHE A 299 8.61 7.39 15.48
N MET A 300 8.12 6.43 16.27
CA MET A 300 7.39 6.75 17.50
C MET A 300 8.30 7.32 18.59
N GLN A 301 9.56 6.91 18.64
CA GLN A 301 10.53 7.46 19.59
C GLN A 301 10.92 8.91 19.23
N LEU A 302 11.02 9.23 17.93
CA LEU A 302 11.20 10.60 17.44
C LEU A 302 9.98 11.50 17.68
N ASP A 303 8.76 10.95 17.66
CA ASP A 303 7.55 11.70 18.03
C ASP A 303 7.48 11.95 19.55
N ASP A 304 7.85 10.97 20.39
CA ASP A 304 7.94 11.15 21.84
C ASP A 304 9.01 12.21 22.20
N GLU A 305 10.18 12.19 21.55
CA GLU A 305 11.24 13.19 21.76
C GLU A 305 10.83 14.60 21.27
N ASN A 306 10.12 14.72 20.14
CA ASN A 306 9.59 16.00 19.67
C ASN A 306 8.40 16.49 20.51
N SER A 307 7.61 15.60 21.12
CA SER A 307 6.53 15.97 22.05
C SER A 307 7.05 16.46 23.41
N LEU A 308 8.27 16.04 23.80
CA LEU A 308 8.96 16.50 25.01
C LEU A 308 9.68 17.83 24.83
N SER A 309 9.96 18.28 23.60
CA SER A 309 10.54 19.60 23.34
C SER A 309 9.56 20.78 23.48
N SER A 310 8.25 20.53 23.66
CA SER A 310 7.27 21.60 23.93
C SER A 310 6.92 21.78 25.41
N VAL A 311 7.57 21.06 26.33
CA VAL A 311 7.42 21.23 27.78
C VAL A 311 8.77 21.56 28.42
N LEU A 312 9.45 22.59 27.91
CA LEU A 312 10.49 23.31 28.66
C LEU A 312 10.57 24.75 28.10
N LYS A 313 9.63 25.58 28.51
CA LYS A 313 9.81 27.03 28.60
C LYS A 313 9.38 27.47 29.99
N PHE A 314 10.38 27.70 30.83
CA PHE A 314 10.33 28.83 31.77
C PHE A 314 10.64 30.09 30.97
#